data_AF-A0A955SRM2-F1
#
_entry.id   AF-A0A955SRM2-F1
#
_cell.length_a   1.000
_cell.length_b   1.000
_cell.length_c   1.000
_cell.angle_alpha   90.00
_cell.angle_beta   90.00
_cell.angle_gamma   90.00
#
_symmetry.space_group_name_H-M   'P 1'
#
loop_
_entity.id
_entity.type
_entity.pdbx_description
1 polymer ?
#
loop_
_entity_poly.entity_id
_entity_poly.type
_entity_poly.pdbx_seq_one_letter_code
_entity_poly.pdbx_strand_id
1 'polypeptide(L)'
;LAKILGATVEQITEIAVSMGLPEKPEVPSRMLERGYVGLIRRNWHLLPYDQLLELLEMTPDRLNVMLREEDFLWIKLGRRKPACPPLRYEPPDAMAQNRAAEIRRLVEDEFGKSLSSESEPRFDFVRQLSEPLPEEDLETPTEKTDSFKRIVYSYVAVYGDPLMRPELDPYPDGLLQRLASVGVNGVWLHAVLRDLAPGGETFPEFGEGCETRLANLRELVKRAAGYGIRVYL
;
A
#
# COMPACT_ATOMS: atom_id res chain seq x y z
N LEU A 1 12.52 -7.83 -11.62
CA LEU A 1 12.19 -9.25 -11.87
C LEU A 1 13.30 -9.99 -12.60
N ALA A 2 13.69 -9.61 -13.82
CA ALA A 2 14.73 -10.30 -14.60
C ALA A 2 16.02 -10.58 -13.80
N LYS A 3 16.56 -9.55 -13.12
CA LYS A 3 17.72 -9.68 -12.22
C LYS A 3 17.53 -10.77 -11.14
N ILE A 4 16.40 -10.74 -10.42
CA ILE A 4 16.08 -11.67 -9.32
C ILE A 4 16.04 -13.12 -9.83
N LEU A 5 15.55 -13.33 -11.06
CA LEU A 5 15.40 -14.64 -11.68
C LEU A 5 16.65 -15.10 -12.45
N GLY A 6 17.64 -14.23 -12.64
CA GLY A 6 18.79 -14.51 -13.50
C GLY A 6 18.44 -14.60 -14.99
N ALA A 7 17.49 -13.80 -15.45
CA ALA A 7 16.99 -13.76 -16.82
C ALA A 7 17.29 -12.42 -17.49
N THR A 8 17.08 -12.33 -18.80
CA THR A 8 16.98 -11.03 -19.50
C THR A 8 15.56 -10.45 -19.39
N VAL A 9 15.40 -9.17 -19.69
CA VAL A 9 14.08 -8.52 -19.68
C VAL A 9 13.19 -9.10 -20.78
N GLU A 10 13.79 -9.41 -21.93
CA GLU A 10 13.14 -10.00 -23.10
C GLU A 10 12.55 -11.36 -22.75
N GLN A 11 13.30 -12.23 -22.08
CA GLN A 11 12.84 -13.55 -21.63
C GLN A 11 11.61 -13.47 -20.70
N ILE A 12 11.61 -12.52 -19.76
CA ILE A 12 10.46 -12.31 -18.87
C ILE A 12 9.26 -11.77 -19.64
N THR A 13 9.50 -10.90 -20.62
CA THR A 13 8.47 -10.30 -21.46
C THR A 13 7.84 -11.35 -22.38
N GLU A 14 8.65 -12.21 -23.01
CA GLU A 14 8.19 -13.32 -23.84
C GLU A 14 7.28 -14.28 -23.06
N ILE A 15 7.65 -14.64 -21.82
CA ILE A 15 6.78 -15.44 -20.95
C ILE A 15 5.45 -14.72 -20.68
N ALA A 16 5.48 -13.44 -20.32
CA ALA A 16 4.26 -12.67 -20.05
C ALA A 16 3.33 -12.62 -21.27
N VAL A 17 3.87 -12.32 -22.45
CA VAL A 17 3.15 -12.28 -23.72
C VAL A 17 2.59 -13.66 -24.10
N SER A 18 3.34 -14.74 -23.84
CA SER A 18 2.87 -16.11 -24.10
C SER A 18 1.60 -16.46 -23.32
N MET A 19 1.40 -15.82 -22.15
CA MET A 19 0.22 -15.96 -21.29
C MET A 19 -0.89 -14.93 -21.60
N GLY A 20 -0.76 -14.12 -22.65
CA GLY A 20 -1.75 -13.11 -23.04
C GLY A 20 -1.64 -11.78 -22.29
N LEU A 21 -0.54 -11.54 -21.55
CA LEU A 21 -0.32 -10.26 -20.88
C LEU A 21 0.32 -9.22 -21.84
N PRO A 22 0.11 -7.92 -21.59
CA PRO A 22 0.75 -6.87 -22.39
C PRO A 22 2.28 -6.94 -22.35
N GLU A 23 2.92 -6.67 -23.48
CA GLU A 23 4.39 -6.66 -23.63
C GLU A 23 5.05 -5.58 -22.75
N LYS A 24 4.40 -4.42 -22.60
CA LYS A 24 4.92 -3.27 -21.84
C LYS A 24 3.93 -2.89 -20.74
N PRO A 25 3.92 -3.61 -19.62
CA PRO A 25 3.04 -3.27 -18.50
C PRO A 25 3.51 -1.98 -17.85
N GLU A 26 2.58 -1.08 -17.54
CA GLU A 26 2.88 0.10 -16.73
C GLU A 26 3.05 -0.32 -15.26
N VAL A 27 4.24 -0.06 -14.71
CA VAL A 27 4.54 -0.26 -13.29
C VAL A 27 4.58 1.11 -12.62
N PRO A 28 3.63 1.42 -11.71
CA PRO A 28 3.61 2.69 -11.01
C PRO A 28 4.89 2.91 -10.22
N SER A 29 5.45 4.11 -10.28
CA SER A 29 6.66 4.49 -9.50
C SER A 29 6.48 4.30 -8.00
N ARG A 30 5.25 4.47 -7.49
CA ARG A 30 4.89 4.29 -6.08
C ARG A 30 4.55 2.85 -5.69
N MET A 31 4.79 1.85 -6.55
CA MET A 31 4.44 0.45 -6.25
C MET A 31 5.16 -0.09 -5.02
N LEU A 32 6.44 0.23 -4.83
CA LEU A 32 7.19 -0.20 -3.64
C LEU A 32 6.77 0.55 -2.36
N GLU A 33 6.28 1.77 -2.50
CA GLU A 33 5.84 2.60 -1.38
C GLU A 33 4.41 2.26 -0.92
N ARG A 34 3.48 2.07 -1.86
CA ARG A 34 2.04 1.89 -1.59
C ARG A 34 1.51 0.49 -1.86
N GLY A 35 2.20 -0.29 -2.70
CA GLY A 35 1.78 -1.63 -3.14
C GLY A 35 2.58 -2.78 -2.52
N TYR A 36 3.55 -2.51 -1.65
CA TYR A 36 4.46 -3.54 -1.10
C TYR A 36 3.73 -4.69 -0.42
N VAL A 37 2.63 -4.45 0.30
CA VAL A 37 1.84 -5.52 0.94
C VAL A 37 1.31 -6.50 -0.11
N GLY A 38 0.86 -5.98 -1.26
CA GLY A 38 0.42 -6.80 -2.39
C GLY A 38 1.56 -7.62 -2.97
N LEU A 39 2.76 -7.03 -3.11
CA LEU A 39 3.96 -7.74 -3.55
C LEU A 39 4.35 -8.86 -2.58
N ILE A 40 4.37 -8.57 -1.27
CA ILE A 40 4.64 -9.57 -0.22
C ILE A 40 3.64 -10.71 -0.32
N ARG A 41 2.34 -10.43 -0.29
CA ARG A 41 1.29 -11.47 -0.28
C ARG A 41 1.35 -12.36 -1.52
N ARG A 42 1.55 -11.79 -2.71
CA ARG A 42 1.62 -12.54 -3.97
C ARG A 42 2.86 -13.42 -4.08
N ASN A 43 3.96 -13.04 -3.43
CA ASN A 43 5.25 -13.73 -3.55
C ASN A 43 5.66 -14.52 -2.30
N TRP A 44 4.89 -14.45 -1.21
CA TRP A 44 5.24 -15.04 0.10
C TRP A 44 5.51 -16.55 0.04
N HIS A 45 4.76 -17.26 -0.79
CA HIS A 45 4.85 -18.71 -0.96
C HIS A 45 5.67 -19.11 -2.21
N LEU A 46 6.15 -18.13 -2.99
CA LEU A 46 6.85 -18.36 -4.25
C LEU A 46 8.35 -18.10 -4.13
N LEU A 47 8.75 -17.02 -3.47
CA LEU A 47 10.14 -16.60 -3.37
C LEU A 47 10.76 -17.02 -2.02
N PRO A 48 12.05 -17.43 -1.98
CA PRO A 48 12.80 -17.47 -0.73
C PRO A 48 12.91 -16.06 -0.13
N TYR A 49 13.25 -15.98 1.16
CA TYR A 49 13.31 -14.71 1.89
C TYR A 49 14.26 -13.70 1.21
N ASP A 50 15.43 -14.13 0.77
CA ASP A 50 16.43 -13.23 0.15
C ASP A 50 15.96 -12.65 -1.18
N GLN A 51 15.32 -13.44 -2.03
CA GLN A 51 14.75 -12.92 -3.30
C GLN A 51 13.53 -12.02 -3.05
N LEU A 52 12.78 -12.27 -1.98
CA LEU A 52 11.69 -11.38 -1.57
C LEU A 52 12.25 -10.03 -1.09
N LEU A 53 13.33 -10.01 -0.33
CA LEU A 53 14.01 -8.78 0.07
C LEU A 53 14.54 -8.00 -1.14
N GLU A 54 15.14 -8.69 -2.11
CA GLU A 54 15.59 -8.05 -3.35
C GLU A 54 14.41 -7.49 -4.18
N LEU A 55 13.28 -8.20 -4.25
CA LEU A 55 12.07 -7.72 -4.91
C LEU A 55 11.51 -6.44 -4.28
N LEU A 56 11.57 -6.35 -2.95
CA LEU A 56 11.00 -5.24 -2.19
C LEU A 56 11.99 -4.09 -2.00
N GLU A 57 13.27 -4.28 -2.36
CA GLU A 57 14.36 -3.34 -2.07
C GLU A 57 14.46 -3.03 -0.56
N MET A 58 14.28 -4.06 0.28
CA MET A 58 14.23 -3.93 1.74
C MET A 58 15.35 -4.69 2.45
N THR A 59 15.76 -4.18 3.61
CA THR A 59 16.61 -4.92 4.53
C THR A 59 15.81 -5.95 5.33
N PRO A 60 16.46 -7.00 5.86
CA PRO A 60 15.81 -7.96 6.75
C PRO A 60 15.11 -7.29 7.94
N ASP A 61 15.75 -6.29 8.57
CA ASP A 61 15.21 -5.58 9.73
C ASP A 61 13.97 -4.77 9.37
N ARG A 62 13.99 -4.10 8.20
CA ARG A 62 12.84 -3.34 7.71
C ARG A 62 11.64 -4.27 7.53
N LEU A 63 11.82 -5.40 6.83
CA LEU A 63 10.73 -6.36 6.62
C LEU A 63 10.26 -6.99 7.94
N ASN A 64 11.16 -7.26 8.89
CA ASN A 64 10.80 -7.81 10.20
C ASN A 64 9.91 -6.84 11.00
N VAL A 65 10.25 -5.55 11.03
CA VAL A 65 9.40 -4.52 11.65
C VAL A 65 8.03 -4.49 10.98
N MET A 66 7.98 -4.48 9.65
CA MET A 66 6.73 -4.46 8.90
C MET A 66 5.85 -5.68 9.20
N LEU A 67 6.42 -6.88 9.23
CA LEU A 67 5.68 -8.11 9.55
C LEU A 67 5.06 -8.08 10.96
N ARG A 68 5.75 -7.47 11.93
CA ARG A 68 5.33 -7.41 13.33
C ARG A 68 4.33 -6.29 13.58
N GLU A 69 4.60 -5.10 13.07
CA GLU A 69 3.90 -3.86 13.46
C GLU A 69 2.85 -3.42 12.45
N GLU A 70 2.96 -3.80 11.17
CA GLU A 70 2.06 -3.32 10.12
C GLU A 70 0.95 -4.32 9.83
N ASP A 71 -0.30 -3.87 9.93
CA ASP A 71 -1.51 -4.55 9.42
C ASP A 71 -1.68 -6.03 9.82
N PHE A 72 -1.16 -6.43 11.00
CA PHE A 72 -1.12 -7.84 11.42
C PHE A 72 -0.54 -8.76 10.34
N LEU A 73 0.40 -8.25 9.53
CA LEU A 73 0.79 -8.86 8.27
C LEU A 73 1.33 -10.28 8.49
N TRP A 74 2.14 -10.50 9.54
CA TRP A 74 2.60 -11.84 9.91
C TRP A 74 1.47 -12.84 10.15
N ILE A 75 0.39 -12.41 10.81
CA ILE A 75 -0.79 -13.26 11.07
C ILE A 75 -1.50 -13.55 9.74
N LYS A 76 -1.71 -12.52 8.91
CA LYS A 76 -2.35 -12.66 7.59
C LYS A 76 -1.57 -13.54 6.63
N LEU A 77 -0.27 -13.68 6.83
CA LEU A 77 0.63 -14.55 6.07
C LEU A 77 0.76 -15.96 6.66
N GLY A 78 -0.05 -16.32 7.67
CA GLY A 78 -0.09 -17.67 8.23
C GLY A 78 0.96 -17.94 9.31
N ARG A 79 1.58 -16.90 9.88
CA ARG A 79 2.58 -16.98 10.95
C ARG A 79 3.79 -17.87 10.61
N ARG A 80 4.11 -17.98 9.32
CA ARG A 80 5.27 -18.73 8.83
C ARG A 80 5.68 -18.22 7.45
N LYS A 81 6.99 -18.09 7.22
CA LYS A 81 7.55 -18.04 5.87
C LYS A 81 7.88 -19.47 5.41
N PRO A 82 7.25 -20.00 4.34
CA PRO A 82 7.64 -21.30 3.79
C PRO A 82 9.08 -21.27 3.28
N ALA A 83 9.77 -22.40 3.42
CA ALA A 83 11.07 -22.61 2.79
C ALA A 83 10.84 -22.85 1.29
N CYS A 84 10.97 -21.79 0.51
CA CYS A 84 10.87 -21.83 -0.95
C CYS A 84 12.28 -22.03 -1.53
N PRO A 85 12.48 -22.90 -2.52
CA PRO A 85 13.75 -22.95 -3.24
C PRO A 85 13.98 -21.65 -4.02
N PRO A 86 15.24 -21.26 -4.29
CA PRO A 86 15.53 -20.13 -5.18
C PRO A 86 14.86 -20.29 -6.54
N LEU A 87 14.12 -19.26 -6.94
CA LEU A 87 13.45 -19.22 -8.24
C LEU A 87 14.42 -18.66 -9.27
N ARG A 88 14.69 -19.45 -10.31
CA ARG A 88 15.53 -19.07 -11.45
C ARG A 88 14.75 -19.25 -12.73
N TYR A 89 15.09 -18.46 -13.73
CA TYR A 89 14.53 -18.62 -15.05
C TYR A 89 15.02 -19.91 -15.69
N GLU A 90 14.07 -20.63 -16.28
CA GLU A 90 14.31 -21.77 -17.16
C GLU A 90 13.47 -21.54 -18.44
N PRO A 91 14.03 -21.80 -19.63
CA PRO A 91 13.25 -21.73 -20.87
C PRO A 91 12.00 -22.61 -20.80
N PRO A 92 10.81 -22.13 -21.22
CA PRO A 92 9.59 -22.92 -21.17
C PRO A 92 9.70 -24.19 -22.02
N ASP A 93 9.48 -25.35 -21.39
CA ASP A 93 9.34 -26.63 -22.09
C ASP A 93 7.97 -26.75 -22.79
N ALA A 94 7.75 -27.85 -23.50
CA ALA A 94 6.50 -28.07 -24.23
C ALA A 94 5.26 -28.05 -23.33
N MET A 95 5.37 -28.51 -22.08
CA MET A 95 4.27 -28.51 -21.12
C MET A 95 3.96 -27.09 -20.65
N ALA A 96 4.99 -26.31 -20.30
CA ALA A 96 4.87 -24.91 -19.92
C ALA A 96 4.30 -24.06 -21.06
N GLN A 97 4.71 -24.31 -22.31
CA GLN A 97 4.16 -23.65 -23.49
C GLN A 97 2.67 -23.95 -23.69
N ASN A 98 2.27 -25.22 -23.55
CA ASN A 98 0.86 -25.60 -23.63
C ASN A 98 0.05 -24.93 -22.51
N ARG A 99 0.57 -24.91 -21.28
CA ARG A 99 -0.10 -24.26 -20.15
C ARG A 99 -0.20 -22.74 -20.34
N ALA A 100 0.83 -22.10 -20.88
CA ALA A 100 0.80 -20.67 -21.21
C ALA A 100 -0.29 -20.37 -22.24
N ALA A 101 -0.45 -21.22 -23.26
CA ALA A 101 -1.52 -21.10 -24.25
C ALA A 101 -2.93 -21.25 -23.64
N GLU A 102 -3.10 -22.12 -22.64
CA GLU A 102 -4.36 -22.22 -21.89
C GLU A 102 -4.65 -20.95 -21.08
N ILE A 103 -3.65 -20.42 -20.37
CA ILE A 103 -3.77 -19.17 -19.61
C ILE A 103 -4.12 -18.04 -20.56
N ARG A 104 -3.45 -17.96 -21.72
CA ARG A 104 -3.73 -16.95 -22.74
C ARG A 104 -5.17 -16.96 -23.19
N ARG A 105 -5.75 -18.13 -23.50
CA ARG A 105 -7.18 -18.22 -23.89
C ARG A 105 -8.08 -17.67 -22.79
N LEU A 106 -7.85 -18.04 -21.53
CA LEU A 106 -8.62 -17.53 -20.40
C LEU A 106 -8.50 -16.00 -20.28
N VAL A 107 -7.28 -15.47 -20.42
CA VAL A 107 -7.02 -14.03 -20.34
C VAL A 107 -7.71 -13.28 -21.49
N GLU A 108 -7.66 -13.82 -22.70
CA GLU A 108 -8.32 -13.26 -23.89
C GLU A 108 -9.86 -13.34 -23.81
N ASP A 109 -10.41 -14.43 -23.25
CA ASP A 109 -11.85 -14.63 -23.09
C ASP A 109 -12.45 -13.72 -22.00
N GLU A 110 -11.78 -13.60 -20.85
CA GLU A 110 -12.29 -12.84 -19.69
C GLU A 110 -12.08 -11.33 -19.84
N PHE A 111 -10.93 -10.92 -20.38
CA PHE A 111 -10.58 -9.50 -20.46
C PHE A 111 -10.54 -8.97 -21.90
N GLY A 112 -10.08 -9.78 -22.86
CA GLY A 112 -10.02 -9.40 -24.27
C GLY A 112 -9.38 -8.03 -24.48
N LYS A 113 -10.11 -7.12 -25.12
CA LYS A 113 -9.63 -5.75 -25.42
C LYS A 113 -9.45 -4.87 -24.18
N SER A 114 -10.03 -5.22 -23.03
CA SER A 114 -9.94 -4.38 -21.82
C SER A 114 -8.53 -4.34 -21.24
N LEU A 115 -7.67 -5.30 -21.57
CA LEU A 115 -6.25 -5.29 -21.17
C LEU A 115 -5.41 -4.28 -21.94
N SER A 116 -5.91 -3.83 -23.09
CA SER A 116 -5.23 -2.88 -23.97
C SER A 116 -5.92 -1.51 -24.00
N SER A 117 -7.09 -1.38 -23.39
CA SER A 117 -7.76 -0.09 -23.24
C SER A 117 -7.06 0.76 -22.18
N GLU A 118 -7.15 2.09 -22.35
CA GLU A 118 -6.74 3.02 -21.30
C GLU A 118 -7.50 2.72 -20.01
N SER A 119 -6.76 2.65 -18.91
CA SER A 119 -7.28 2.44 -17.56
C SER A 119 -6.74 3.53 -16.65
N GLU A 120 -7.48 3.89 -15.61
CA GLU A 120 -6.95 4.78 -14.57
C GLU A 120 -5.64 4.22 -14.01
N PRO A 121 -4.57 5.05 -13.94
CA PRO A 121 -3.31 4.62 -13.35
C PRO A 121 -3.51 4.13 -11.92
N ARG A 122 -2.81 3.05 -11.54
CA ARG A 122 -2.88 2.57 -10.16
C ARG A 122 -2.46 3.69 -9.20
N PHE A 123 -3.23 3.84 -8.14
CA PHE A 123 -3.07 4.89 -7.13
C PHE A 123 -3.46 6.31 -7.58
N ASP A 124 -4.06 6.52 -8.77
CA ASP A 124 -4.54 7.87 -9.16
C ASP A 124 -5.60 8.41 -8.18
N PHE A 125 -6.37 7.53 -7.54
CA PHE A 125 -7.29 7.91 -6.46
C PHE A 125 -6.62 8.70 -5.33
N VAL A 126 -5.31 8.53 -5.09
CA VAL A 126 -4.57 9.32 -4.10
C VAL A 126 -4.54 10.79 -4.52
N ARG A 127 -4.25 11.07 -5.81
CA ARG A 127 -4.27 12.43 -6.36
C ARG A 127 -5.70 12.99 -6.31
N GLN A 128 -6.67 12.22 -6.81
CA GLN A 128 -8.08 12.63 -6.84
C GLN A 128 -8.63 12.97 -5.45
N LEU A 129 -8.29 12.17 -4.43
CA LEU A 129 -8.72 12.41 -3.05
C LEU A 129 -7.89 13.48 -2.33
N SER A 130 -6.66 13.76 -2.77
CA SER A 130 -5.87 14.87 -2.22
C SER A 130 -6.35 16.24 -2.69
N GLU A 131 -6.81 16.33 -3.94
CA GLU A 131 -7.32 17.56 -4.52
C GLU A 131 -8.70 17.93 -3.93
N PRO A 132 -8.91 19.17 -3.47
CA PRO A 132 -10.21 19.61 -2.97
C PRO A 132 -11.26 19.62 -4.08
N LEU A 133 -12.52 19.36 -3.72
CA LEU A 133 -13.67 19.55 -4.59
C LEU A 133 -14.07 21.03 -4.65
N PRO A 134 -14.66 21.47 -5.77
CA PRO A 134 -15.44 22.72 -5.83
C PRO A 134 -16.53 22.72 -4.75
N GLU A 135 -16.84 23.90 -4.18
CA GLU A 135 -17.87 24.02 -3.14
C GLU A 135 -19.25 23.54 -3.59
N GLU A 136 -19.56 23.66 -4.89
CA GLU A 136 -20.81 23.24 -5.50
C GLU A 136 -21.02 21.71 -5.46
N ASP A 137 -19.91 20.95 -5.42
CA ASP A 137 -19.92 19.48 -5.36
C ASP A 137 -19.92 18.95 -3.91
N LEU A 138 -19.84 19.83 -2.91
CA LEU A 138 -19.83 19.43 -1.51
C LEU A 138 -21.26 19.28 -0.98
N GLU A 139 -21.55 18.08 -0.48
CA GLU A 139 -22.74 17.87 0.35
C GLU A 139 -22.63 18.72 1.63
N THR A 140 -23.71 19.42 1.98
CA THR A 140 -23.79 20.08 3.28
C THR A 140 -24.60 19.19 4.22
N PRO A 141 -24.03 18.69 5.32
CA PRO A 141 -24.79 17.89 6.27
C PRO A 141 -26.02 18.66 6.77
N THR A 142 -27.21 18.09 6.59
CA THR A 142 -28.48 18.71 7.03
C THR A 142 -28.59 18.83 8.55
N GLU A 143 -27.83 18.02 9.30
CA GLU A 143 -27.77 18.09 10.76
C GLU A 143 -26.32 17.98 11.26
N LYS A 144 -25.90 18.93 12.10
CA LYS A 144 -24.68 18.78 12.92
C LYS A 144 -25.01 17.88 14.11
N THR A 145 -24.98 16.56 13.91
CA THR A 145 -25.10 15.60 15.03
C THR A 145 -23.78 15.54 15.80
N ASP A 146 -23.51 16.56 16.62
CA ASP A 146 -22.32 16.61 17.46
C ASP A 146 -22.33 15.54 18.58
N SER A 147 -23.47 14.86 18.77
CA SER A 147 -23.68 13.82 19.77
C SER A 147 -23.12 12.44 19.39
N PHE A 148 -22.94 12.13 18.09
CA PHE A 148 -22.48 10.81 17.64
C PHE A 148 -21.10 10.86 16.98
N LYS A 149 -20.19 9.97 17.41
CA LYS A 149 -18.86 9.84 16.81
C LYS A 149 -18.96 9.08 15.49
N ARG A 150 -18.70 9.76 14.38
CA ARG A 150 -18.66 9.19 13.02
C ARG A 150 -17.19 9.11 12.63
N ILE A 151 -16.54 8.02 13.06
CA ILE A 151 -15.11 7.81 12.88
C ILE A 151 -14.88 6.86 11.70
N VAL A 152 -13.99 7.23 10.78
CA VAL A 152 -13.56 6.39 9.66
C VAL A 152 -12.05 6.24 9.62
N TYR A 153 -11.60 5.22 8.90
CA TYR A 153 -10.21 5.08 8.52
C TYR A 153 -10.03 5.55 7.08
N SER A 154 -8.91 6.20 6.80
CA SER A 154 -8.57 6.71 5.47
C SER A 154 -8.45 5.60 4.44
N TYR A 155 -8.97 5.86 3.25
CA TYR A 155 -8.74 5.02 2.08
C TYR A 155 -7.34 5.23 1.45
N VAL A 156 -6.71 6.39 1.65
CA VAL A 156 -5.38 6.71 1.10
C VAL A 156 -4.23 6.39 2.06
N ALA A 157 -4.55 6.09 3.33
CA ALA A 157 -3.55 5.73 4.31
C ALA A 157 -2.87 4.42 3.92
N VAL A 158 -1.54 4.44 4.00
CA VAL A 158 -0.73 3.23 3.97
C VAL A 158 -0.34 2.86 5.39
N TYR A 159 -0.10 1.58 5.61
CA TYR A 159 0.54 1.12 6.83
C TYR A 159 2.02 1.55 6.86
N GLY A 160 2.55 1.66 8.07
CA GLY A 160 3.87 2.18 8.35
C GLY A 160 3.82 3.46 9.15
N ASP A 161 4.80 4.34 8.93
CA ASP A 161 5.05 5.51 9.76
C ASP A 161 4.81 6.82 8.99
N PRO A 162 3.54 7.22 8.75
CA PRO A 162 3.22 8.47 8.08
C PRO A 162 3.61 9.72 8.90
N LEU A 163 3.87 9.55 10.20
CA LEU A 163 4.32 10.63 11.07
C LEU A 163 5.82 10.91 10.93
N MET A 164 6.62 9.96 10.45
CA MET A 164 8.00 10.20 10.00
C MET A 164 8.12 10.48 8.51
N ARG A 165 7.13 10.06 7.71
CA ARG A 165 7.08 10.19 6.25
C ARG A 165 5.84 10.99 5.83
N PRO A 166 5.84 12.32 6.02
CA PRO A 166 4.67 13.16 5.76
C PRO A 166 4.21 13.12 4.30
N GLU A 167 5.09 12.75 3.35
CA GLU A 167 4.76 12.53 1.93
C GLU A 167 3.71 11.43 1.70
N LEU A 168 3.52 10.52 2.67
CA LEU A 168 2.49 9.50 2.61
C LEU A 168 1.08 10.08 2.79
N ASP A 169 0.98 11.22 3.47
CA ASP A 169 -0.22 11.95 3.88
C ASP A 169 -1.49 11.10 3.98
N PRO A 170 -1.78 10.49 5.14
CA PRO A 170 -2.94 9.63 5.30
C PRO A 170 -4.27 10.40 5.22
N TYR A 171 -4.25 11.72 5.38
CA TYR A 171 -5.45 12.56 5.46
C TYR A 171 -5.22 13.89 4.77
N PRO A 172 -5.09 13.91 3.43
CA PRO A 172 -4.89 15.13 2.67
C PRO A 172 -6.15 16.00 2.70
N ASP A 173 -6.01 17.28 2.38
CA ASP A 173 -7.07 18.29 2.48
C ASP A 173 -8.34 17.91 1.72
N GLY A 174 -8.22 17.46 0.47
CA GLY A 174 -9.37 17.02 -0.31
C GLY A 174 -10.14 15.87 0.33
N LEU A 175 -9.47 14.97 1.05
CA LEU A 175 -10.13 13.85 1.71
C LEU A 175 -10.84 14.34 2.96
N LEU A 176 -10.19 15.17 3.78
CA LEU A 176 -10.81 15.77 4.97
C LEU A 176 -12.05 16.59 4.60
N GLN A 177 -11.99 17.36 3.51
CA GLN A 177 -13.11 18.12 2.98
C GLN A 177 -14.29 17.20 2.60
N ARG A 178 -14.04 16.11 1.84
CA ARG A 178 -15.06 15.12 1.46
C ARG A 178 -15.62 14.34 2.64
N LEU A 179 -14.81 14.06 3.65
CA LEU A 179 -15.26 13.40 4.87
C LEU A 179 -16.20 14.32 5.66
N ALA A 180 -15.83 15.59 5.82
CA ALA A 180 -16.65 16.57 6.51
C ALA A 180 -18.00 16.81 5.80
N SER A 181 -18.03 16.83 4.46
CA SER A 181 -19.25 17.03 3.67
C SER A 181 -20.30 15.93 3.89
N VAL A 182 -19.86 14.70 4.18
CA VAL A 182 -20.76 13.56 4.52
C VAL A 182 -20.94 13.36 6.03
N GLY A 183 -20.56 14.35 6.83
CA GLY A 183 -20.77 14.40 8.28
C GLY A 183 -19.82 13.52 9.10
N VAL A 184 -18.67 13.10 8.56
CA VAL A 184 -17.61 12.47 9.37
C VAL A 184 -16.99 13.53 10.27
N ASN A 185 -16.89 13.24 11.57
CA ASN A 185 -16.32 14.15 12.58
C ASN A 185 -15.11 13.55 13.31
N GLY A 186 -14.62 12.40 12.83
CA GLY A 186 -13.47 11.73 13.39
C GLY A 186 -12.73 10.88 12.37
N VAL A 187 -11.41 10.83 12.49
CA VAL A 187 -10.56 9.95 11.69
C VAL A 187 -9.63 9.16 12.59
N TRP A 188 -9.37 7.91 12.22
CA TRP A 188 -8.45 7.04 12.95
C TRP A 188 -7.08 6.97 12.26
N LEU A 189 -6.00 7.24 13.00
CA LEU A 189 -4.64 7.14 12.52
C LEU A 189 -3.93 6.02 13.29
N HIS A 190 -3.49 5.00 12.57
CA HIS A 190 -2.60 3.99 13.14
C HIS A 190 -1.24 4.60 13.50
N ALA A 191 -0.78 4.39 14.73
CA ALA A 191 0.56 4.70 15.17
C ALA A 191 1.06 3.68 16.19
N VAL A 192 2.38 3.48 16.22
CA VAL A 192 3.02 2.55 17.16
C VAL A 192 3.38 3.31 18.44
N LEU A 193 2.76 2.93 19.57
CA LEU A 193 2.86 3.69 20.83
C LEU A 193 4.31 3.91 21.29
N ARG A 194 5.17 2.90 21.16
CA ARG A 194 6.60 2.98 21.53
C ARG A 194 7.39 4.03 20.76
N ASP A 195 6.94 4.37 19.55
CA ASP A 195 7.59 5.35 18.68
C ASP A 195 7.08 6.78 18.95
N LEU A 196 5.94 6.92 19.65
CA LEU A 196 5.34 8.19 20.07
C LEU A 196 5.67 8.58 21.51
N ALA A 197 5.81 7.60 22.40
CA ALA A 197 6.14 7.87 23.80
C ALA A 197 7.62 8.30 23.92
N PRO A 198 7.97 9.35 24.69
CA PRO A 198 9.33 9.90 24.77
C PRO A 198 10.35 9.01 25.52
N GLY A 199 10.01 7.74 25.79
CA GLY A 199 10.80 6.85 26.62
C GLY A 199 10.85 7.24 28.09
N GLY A 200 11.79 6.64 28.80
CA GLY A 200 12.02 6.87 30.23
C GLY A 200 12.84 5.74 30.85
N GLU A 201 13.02 5.77 32.17
CA GLU A 201 13.80 4.74 32.88
C GLU A 201 13.26 3.32 32.68
N THR A 202 11.93 3.17 32.58
CA THR A 202 11.27 1.86 32.42
C THR A 202 11.33 1.33 30.98
N PHE A 203 11.35 2.22 29.99
CA PHE A 203 11.37 1.88 28.56
C PHE A 203 12.39 2.78 27.84
N PRO A 204 13.70 2.58 28.09
CA PRO A 204 14.75 3.42 27.52
C PRO A 204 14.86 3.28 25.99
N GLU A 205 14.35 2.20 25.42
CA GLU A 205 14.32 1.93 23.98
C GLU A 205 13.17 2.64 23.23
N PHE A 206 12.25 3.29 23.96
CA PHE A 206 11.15 4.05 23.35
C PHE A 206 11.61 5.46 22.97
N GLY A 207 10.87 6.08 22.06
CA GLY A 207 10.99 7.50 21.80
C GLY A 207 12.00 7.92 20.74
N GLU A 208 12.67 6.98 20.08
CA GLU A 208 13.51 7.30 18.92
C GLU A 208 12.67 8.02 17.85
N GLY A 209 12.94 9.31 17.61
CA GLY A 209 12.20 10.16 16.66
C GLY A 209 10.81 10.61 17.12
N CYS A 210 10.44 10.43 18.40
CA CYS A 210 9.09 10.78 18.89
C CYS A 210 8.77 12.26 18.76
N GLU A 211 9.74 13.16 18.95
CA GLU A 211 9.51 14.61 18.86
C GLU A 211 9.03 15.01 17.46
N THR A 212 9.67 14.46 16.42
CA THR A 212 9.28 14.65 15.02
C THR A 212 7.88 14.10 14.78
N ARG A 213 7.59 12.87 15.22
CA ARG A 213 6.25 12.27 15.05
C ARG A 213 5.16 13.06 15.76
N LEU A 214 5.41 13.51 16.99
CA LEU A 214 4.46 14.31 17.77
C LEU A 214 4.25 15.69 17.15
N ALA A 215 5.29 16.32 16.60
CA ALA A 215 5.15 17.58 15.85
C ALA A 215 4.26 17.38 14.61
N ASN A 216 4.54 16.37 13.79
CA ASN A 216 3.74 16.08 12.60
C ASN A 216 2.30 15.66 12.94
N LEU A 217 2.10 14.94 14.04
CA LEU A 217 0.76 14.61 14.55
C LEU A 217 -0.01 15.86 14.95
N ARG A 218 0.62 16.84 15.62
CA ARG A 218 -0.02 18.11 15.98
C ARG A 218 -0.43 18.90 14.75
N GLU A 219 0.40 18.94 13.70
CA GLU A 219 0.04 19.59 12.44
C GLU A 219 -1.15 18.90 11.76
N LEU A 220 -1.16 17.56 11.72
CA LEU A 220 -2.32 16.81 11.21
C LEU A 220 -3.60 17.11 12.02
N VAL A 221 -3.53 17.10 13.36
CA VAL A 221 -4.65 17.43 14.24
C VAL A 221 -5.17 18.83 13.95
N LYS A 222 -4.28 19.81 13.82
CA LYS A 222 -4.63 21.21 13.53
C LYS A 222 -5.31 21.34 12.16
N ARG A 223 -4.78 20.67 11.13
CA ARG A 223 -5.37 20.64 9.79
C ARG A 223 -6.77 20.01 9.82
N ALA A 224 -6.92 18.83 10.41
CA ALA A 224 -8.21 18.14 10.53
C ALA A 224 -9.25 18.96 11.31
N ALA A 225 -8.83 19.68 12.37
CA ALA A 225 -9.70 20.56 13.13
C ALA A 225 -10.30 21.69 12.29
N GLY A 226 -9.59 22.16 11.25
CA GLY A 226 -10.12 23.14 10.28
C GLY A 226 -11.37 22.65 9.53
N TYR A 227 -11.55 21.33 9.42
CA TYR A 227 -12.72 20.68 8.81
C TYR A 227 -13.74 20.18 9.85
N GLY A 228 -13.55 20.48 11.14
CA GLY A 228 -14.39 19.94 12.23
C GLY A 228 -14.13 18.45 12.53
N ILE A 229 -12.98 17.91 12.11
CA ILE A 229 -12.63 16.50 12.28
C ILE A 229 -11.60 16.34 13.41
N ARG A 230 -11.86 15.40 14.32
CA ARG A 230 -10.89 14.99 15.36
C ARG A 230 -10.06 13.79 14.91
N VAL A 231 -8.79 13.74 15.32
CA VAL A 231 -7.90 12.60 15.06
C VAL A 231 -7.86 11.69 16.28
N TYR A 232 -8.02 10.39 16.05
CA TYR A 232 -7.96 9.32 17.05
C TYR A 232 -6.77 8.41 16.73
N LEU A 233 -6.08 7.90 17.76
CA LEU A 233 -4.99 6.92 17.64
C LEU A 233 -5.47 5.55 18.13
#